data_AF-A0A6G2V072-F1
#
_entry.id   AF-A0A6G2V072-F1
#
_cell.length_a   1.000
_cell.length_b   1.000
_cell.length_c   1.000
_cell.angle_alpha   90.00
_cell.angle_beta   90.00
_cell.angle_gamma   90.00
#
_symmetry.space_group_name_H-M   'P 1'
#
loop_
_entity.id
_entity.type
_entity.pdbx_description
1 polymer ?
#
loop_
_entity_poly.entity_id
_entity_poly.type
_entity_poly.pdbx_seq_one_letter_code
_entity_poly.pdbx_strand_id
1 'polypeptide(L)'
;MSVNVTKTGGFAAEITWTPEDDPTGYLAKAVESDQLAYALEALGDGDVAENEDQALLAAQHTTALARLLERRAAVQVVRLRDSYGLSWRRIAGIVLDDPERQSAVRRMYDSGRRHIGI
;
A
#
# COMPACT_ATOMS: atom_id res chain seq x y z
N MET A 1 14.90 -9.25 4.20
CA MET A 1 13.51 -9.56 4.51
C MET A 1 12.65 -8.85 3.49
N SER A 2 12.07 -9.64 2.60
CA SER A 2 11.34 -9.18 1.43
C SER A 2 10.36 -10.25 0.99
N VAL A 3 9.12 -9.84 0.74
CA VAL A 3 8.12 -10.67 0.07
C VAL A 3 8.63 -11.03 -1.32
N ASN A 4 8.56 -12.31 -1.69
CA ASN A 4 8.92 -12.77 -3.02
C ASN A 4 7.66 -12.93 -3.86
N VAL A 5 7.67 -12.30 -5.05
CA VAL A 5 6.63 -12.47 -6.07
C VAL A 5 7.28 -13.14 -7.28
N THR A 6 6.97 -14.43 -7.49
CA THR A 6 7.52 -15.20 -8.60
C THR A 6 6.52 -15.24 -9.75
N LYS A 7 6.93 -14.74 -10.93
CA LYS A 7 6.13 -14.85 -12.16
C LYS A 7 6.23 -16.28 -12.69
N THR A 8 5.17 -17.05 -12.59
CA THR A 8 5.16 -18.46 -13.02
C THR A 8 4.78 -18.63 -14.50
N GLY A 9 4.36 -17.54 -15.16
CA GLY A 9 3.90 -17.52 -16.56
C GLY A 9 2.37 -17.52 -16.64
N GLY A 10 1.82 -17.20 -17.81
CA GLY A 10 0.36 -17.31 -18.06
C GLY A 10 -0.54 -16.49 -17.12
N PHE A 11 -0.16 -15.25 -16.78
CA PHE A 11 -0.86 -14.39 -15.81
C PHE A 11 -0.94 -14.93 -14.37
N ALA A 12 -0.13 -15.94 -14.04
CA ALA A 12 -0.01 -16.43 -12.68
C ALA A 12 1.23 -15.85 -11.98
N ALA A 13 1.07 -15.61 -10.68
CA ALA A 13 2.13 -15.23 -9.77
C ALA A 13 1.97 -15.98 -8.44
N GLU A 14 3.08 -16.39 -7.85
CA GLU A 14 3.12 -16.96 -6.50
C GLU A 14 3.71 -15.93 -5.54
N ILE A 15 3.07 -15.75 -4.38
CA ILE A 15 3.50 -14.83 -3.34
C ILE A 15 3.93 -15.65 -2.13
N THR A 16 5.18 -15.51 -1.71
CA THR A 16 5.72 -16.19 -0.52
C THR A 16 6.38 -15.20 0.43
N TRP A 17 6.17 -15.42 1.73
CA TRP A 17 6.78 -14.63 2.81
C TRP A 17 6.93 -15.50 4.07
N THR A 18 7.87 -15.14 4.94
CA THR A 18 7.99 -15.72 6.29
C THR A 18 7.39 -14.78 7.35
N PRO A 19 7.13 -15.24 8.58
CA PRO A 19 6.65 -14.35 9.65
C PRO A 19 7.57 -13.15 9.89
N GLU A 20 8.88 -13.31 9.67
CA GLU A 20 9.85 -12.22 9.82
C GLU A 20 9.78 -11.18 8.70
N ASP A 21 9.28 -11.54 7.52
CA ASP A 21 9.03 -10.61 6.42
C ASP A 21 7.80 -9.73 6.66
N ASP A 22 6.86 -10.17 7.51
CA ASP A 22 5.65 -9.43 7.89
C ASP A 22 5.52 -9.28 9.42
N PRO A 23 6.45 -8.56 10.08
CA PRO A 23 6.46 -8.43 11.54
C PRO A 23 5.22 -7.69 12.09
N THR A 24 4.46 -7.03 11.21
CA THR A 24 3.23 -6.32 11.56
C THR A 24 1.95 -7.08 11.21
N GLY A 25 2.05 -8.21 10.50
CA GLY A 25 0.89 -9.01 10.05
C GLY A 25 0.02 -8.34 8.99
N TYR A 26 0.50 -7.29 8.32
CA TYR A 26 -0.30 -6.54 7.35
C TYR A 26 -0.43 -7.26 6.01
N LEU A 27 0.60 -7.99 5.60
CA LEU A 27 0.56 -8.80 4.40
C LEU A 27 -0.32 -10.02 4.61
N ALA A 28 -0.14 -10.73 5.73
CA ALA A 28 -0.98 -11.87 6.10
C ALA A 28 -2.45 -11.44 6.11
N LYS A 29 -2.78 -10.32 6.77
CA LYS A 29 -4.12 -9.76 6.76
C LYS A 29 -4.64 -9.45 5.35
N ALA A 30 -3.83 -8.83 4.49
CA ALA A 30 -4.25 -8.46 3.14
C ALA A 30 -4.56 -9.70 2.26
N VAL A 31 -3.83 -10.80 2.46
CA VAL A 31 -4.03 -12.06 1.75
C VAL A 31 -5.21 -12.85 2.34
N GLU A 32 -5.26 -13.04 3.66
CA GLU A 32 -6.29 -13.84 4.34
C GLU A 32 -7.68 -13.21 4.33
N SER A 33 -7.79 -11.89 4.15
CA SER A 33 -9.07 -11.18 4.08
C SER A 33 -9.48 -10.81 2.65
N ASP A 34 -8.93 -11.48 1.65
CA ASP A 34 -9.18 -11.28 0.21
C ASP A 34 -8.94 -9.86 -0.32
N GLN A 35 -8.40 -8.95 0.51
CA GLN A 35 -8.15 -7.56 0.12
C GLN A 35 -7.22 -7.45 -1.08
N LEU A 36 -6.21 -8.32 -1.13
CA LEU A 36 -5.28 -8.38 -2.25
C LEU A 36 -5.97 -8.87 -3.54
N ALA A 37 -6.85 -9.86 -3.45
CA ALA A 37 -7.58 -10.40 -4.60
C ALA A 37 -8.49 -9.32 -5.22
N TYR A 38 -9.34 -8.69 -4.40
CA TYR A 38 -10.24 -7.62 -4.84
C TYR A 38 -9.49 -6.42 -5.45
N ALA A 39 -8.32 -6.06 -4.91
CA ALA A 39 -7.53 -4.97 -5.46
C ALA A 39 -6.89 -5.32 -6.81
N LEU A 40 -6.42 -6.56 -6.99
CA LEU A 40 -5.89 -7.03 -8.27
C LEU A 40 -6.98 -7.11 -9.33
N GLU A 41 -8.18 -7.54 -8.95
CA GLU A 41 -9.38 -7.53 -9.78
C GLU A 41 -9.75 -6.11 -10.24
N ALA A 42 -9.81 -5.16 -9.30
CA ALA A 42 -10.09 -3.75 -9.62
C ALA A 42 -9.03 -3.13 -10.54
N LEU A 43 -7.75 -3.51 -10.40
CA LEU A 43 -6.67 -3.07 -11.28
C LEU A 43 -6.75 -3.69 -12.68
N GLY A 44 -7.29 -4.90 -12.78
CA GLY A 44 -7.46 -5.62 -14.05
C GLY A 44 -8.63 -5.11 -14.90
N ASP A 45 -9.38 -4.12 -14.42
CA ASP A 45 -10.64 -3.64 -15.03
C ASP A 45 -11.63 -4.79 -15.25
N GLY A 46 -11.59 -5.80 -14.36
CA GLY A 46 -12.54 -6.90 -14.40
C GLY A 46 -13.93 -6.38 -14.05
N ASP A 47 -14.93 -6.74 -14.85
CA ASP A 47 -16.33 -6.53 -14.49
C ASP A 47 -16.71 -7.61 -13.47
N VAL A 48 -16.39 -7.36 -12.19
CA VAL A 48 -16.36 -8.41 -11.16
C VAL A 48 -17.65 -8.52 -10.34
N ALA A 49 -18.52 -7.51 -10.40
CA ALA A 49 -19.75 -7.52 -9.62
C ALA A 49 -20.95 -8.00 -10.44
N GLU A 50 -21.32 -9.26 -10.26
CA GLU A 50 -22.55 -9.82 -10.84
C GLU A 50 -23.80 -9.33 -10.08
N ASN A 51 -23.64 -8.79 -8.87
CA ASN A 51 -24.71 -8.25 -8.03
C ASN A 51 -24.23 -7.15 -7.05
N GLU A 52 -25.19 -6.51 -6.37
CA GLU A 52 -24.95 -5.41 -5.43
C GLU A 52 -24.04 -5.80 -4.26
N ASP A 53 -24.24 -6.98 -3.66
CA ASP A 53 -23.44 -7.43 -2.52
C ASP A 53 -21.95 -7.60 -2.90
N GLN A 54 -21.68 -8.16 -4.08
CA GLN A 54 -20.33 -8.28 -4.62
C GLN A 54 -19.69 -6.91 -4.90
N ALA A 55 -20.45 -5.95 -5.45
CA ALA A 55 -19.96 -4.60 -5.68
C ALA A 55 -19.58 -3.90 -4.37
N LEU A 56 -20.39 -4.05 -3.33
CA LEU A 56 -20.13 -3.48 -2.01
C LEU A 56 -18.90 -4.10 -1.34
N LEU A 57 -18.74 -5.42 -1.43
CA LEU A 57 -17.54 -6.11 -0.93
C LEU A 57 -16.29 -5.64 -1.67
N ALA A 58 -16.31 -5.61 -3.01
CA ALA A 58 -15.18 -5.15 -3.80
C ALA A 58 -14.78 -3.71 -3.42
N ALA A 59 -15.75 -2.80 -3.28
CA ALA A 59 -15.50 -1.43 -2.84
C ALA A 59 -14.90 -1.37 -1.42
N GLN A 60 -15.44 -2.16 -0.48
CA GLN A 60 -14.95 -2.22 0.90
C GLN A 60 -13.50 -2.72 0.97
N HIS A 61 -13.20 -3.85 0.32
CA HIS A 61 -11.88 -4.48 0.38
C HIS A 61 -10.81 -3.65 -0.36
N THR A 62 -11.13 -3.11 -1.54
CA THR A 62 -10.23 -2.21 -2.27
C THR A 62 -9.93 -0.95 -1.48
N THR A 63 -10.95 -0.33 -0.86
CA THR A 63 -10.78 0.86 -0.02
C THR A 63 -9.96 0.55 1.23
N ALA A 64 -10.16 -0.62 1.85
CA ALA A 64 -9.41 -1.03 3.02
C ALA A 64 -7.92 -1.19 2.70
N LEU A 65 -7.58 -1.81 1.55
CA LEU A 65 -6.20 -1.94 1.10
C LEU A 65 -5.58 -0.59 0.75
N ALA A 66 -6.31 0.28 0.03
CA ALA A 66 -5.84 1.62 -0.31
C ALA A 66 -5.46 2.42 0.95
N ARG A 67 -6.33 2.41 1.97
CA ARG A 67 -6.05 3.06 3.27
C ARG A 67 -4.84 2.46 3.97
N LEU A 68 -4.68 1.13 3.92
CA LEU A 68 -3.51 0.46 4.48
C LEU A 68 -2.22 0.95 3.79
N LEU A 69 -2.21 0.97 2.46
CA LEU A 69 -1.08 1.43 1.64
C LEU A 69 -0.77 2.91 1.88
N GLU A 70 -1.79 3.77 1.97
CA GLU A 70 -1.62 5.20 2.30
C GLU A 70 -0.95 5.41 3.66
N ARG A 71 -1.38 4.66 4.69
CA ARG A 71 -0.75 4.70 6.02
C ARG A 71 0.70 4.27 5.95
N ARG A 72 1.00 3.20 5.20
CA ARG A 72 2.38 2.72 5.02
C ARG A 72 3.24 3.72 4.26
N ALA A 73 2.72 4.36 3.22
CA ALA A 73 3.40 5.42 2.48
C ALA A 73 3.71 6.62 3.40
N ALA A 74 2.78 7.02 4.27
CA ALA A 74 2.99 8.08 5.25
C ALA A 74 4.16 7.74 6.22
N VAL A 75 4.24 6.50 6.71
CA VAL A 75 5.36 6.03 7.56
C VAL A 75 6.68 6.01 6.79
N GLN A 76 6.67 5.63 5.51
CA GLN A 76 7.86 5.68 4.65
C GLN A 76 8.36 7.11 4.48
N VAL A 77 7.46 8.09 4.30
CA VAL A 77 7.83 9.51 4.25
C VAL A 77 8.55 9.95 5.53
N VAL A 78 8.10 9.50 6.70
CA VAL A 78 8.81 9.78 7.98
C VAL A 78 10.22 9.20 7.96
N ARG A 79 10.40 7.94 7.56
CA ARG A 79 11.74 7.33 7.46
C ARG A 79 12.64 8.06 6.47
N LEU A 80 12.13 8.43 5.29
CA LEU A 80 12.87 9.20 4.28
C LEU A 80 13.34 10.55 4.82
N ARG A 81 12.49 11.19 5.64
CA ARG A 81 12.83 12.48 6.25
C ARG A 81 13.81 12.33 7.42
N ASP A 82 13.49 11.50 8.39
CA ASP A 82 14.16 11.49 9.69
C ASP A 82 15.39 10.57 9.71
N SER A 83 15.34 9.42 9.03
CA SER A 83 16.46 8.48 8.98
C SER A 83 17.47 8.80 7.88
N TYR A 84 17.00 9.32 6.74
CA TYR A 84 17.84 9.58 5.57
C TYR A 84 18.04 11.07 5.26
N GLY A 85 17.41 11.98 6.00
CA GLY A 85 17.63 13.43 5.87
C GLY A 85 17.17 14.02 4.53
N LEU A 86 16.30 13.35 3.77
CA LEU A 86 15.92 13.81 2.44
C LEU A 86 15.12 15.13 2.48
N SER A 87 15.30 15.96 1.46
CA SER A 87 14.55 17.21 1.30
C SER A 87 13.10 16.94 0.90
N TRP A 88 12.18 17.81 1.32
CA TRP A 88 10.75 17.70 0.96
C TRP A 88 10.53 17.65 -0.55
N ARG A 89 11.28 18.47 -1.30
CA ARG A 89 11.26 18.48 -2.77
C ARG A 89 11.62 17.12 -3.35
N ARG A 90 12.68 16.47 -2.85
CA ARG A 90 13.10 15.14 -3.32
C ARG A 90 12.07 14.06 -2.98
N ILE A 91 11.52 14.10 -1.75
CA ILE A 91 10.49 13.14 -1.35
C ILE A 91 9.23 13.32 -2.21
N ALA A 92 8.79 14.57 -2.46
CA ALA A 92 7.64 14.86 -3.31
C ALA A 92 7.82 14.37 -4.75
N GLY A 93 9.01 14.57 -5.34
CA GLY A 93 9.32 14.05 -6.67
C GLY A 93 9.29 12.51 -6.76
N ILE A 94 9.59 11.78 -5.68
CA ILE A 94 9.57 10.30 -5.70
C ILE A 94 8.19 9.75 -5.36
N VAL A 95 7.52 10.31 -4.36
CA VAL A 95 6.28 9.75 -3.81
C VAL A 95 5.06 10.19 -4.60
N LEU A 96 5.06 11.41 -5.12
CA LEU A 96 3.91 12.02 -5.79
C LEU A 96 4.17 12.32 -7.27
N ASP A 97 5.33 11.94 -7.78
CA ASP A 97 5.83 12.28 -9.13
C ASP A 97 5.79 13.80 -9.42
N ASP A 98 5.86 14.62 -8.36
CA ASP A 98 5.73 16.07 -8.46
C ASP A 98 6.55 16.76 -7.35
N PRO A 99 7.74 17.31 -7.67
CA PRO A 99 8.59 18.01 -6.71
C PRO A 99 7.97 19.26 -6.08
N GLU A 100 6.93 19.84 -6.68
CA GLU A 100 6.28 21.06 -6.18
C GLU A 100 5.21 20.76 -5.12
N ARG A 101 4.75 19.50 -5.01
CA ARG A 101 3.76 19.07 -4.00
C ARG A 101 4.35 18.83 -2.60
N GLN A 102 5.33 19.64 -2.20
CA GLN A 102 6.01 19.55 -0.91
C GLN A 102 5.04 19.61 0.28
N SER A 103 4.02 20.47 0.20
CA SER A 103 3.00 20.61 1.23
C SER A 103 2.17 19.34 1.43
N ALA A 104 1.92 18.57 0.35
CA ALA A 104 1.20 17.30 0.45
C ALA A 104 2.05 16.26 1.18
N VAL A 105 3.34 16.15 0.84
CA VAL A 105 4.26 15.23 1.54
C VAL A 105 4.46 15.62 3.01
N ARG A 106 4.48 16.91 3.34
CA ARG A 106 4.51 17.34 4.76
C ARG A 106 3.28 16.85 5.53
N ARG A 107 2.08 16.93 4.93
CA ARG A 107 0.88 16.33 5.55
C ARG A 107 0.98 14.81 5.70
N MET A 108 1.57 14.12 4.72
CA MET A 108 1.86 12.69 4.84
C MET A 108 2.85 12.40 5.98
N TYR A 109 3.88 13.24 6.15
CA TYR A 109 4.82 13.14 7.26
C TYR A 109 4.12 13.29 8.63
N ASP A 110 3.29 14.33 8.80
CA ASP A 110 2.54 14.56 10.03
C ASP A 110 1.52 13.44 10.32
N SER A 111 0.93 12.88 9.26
CA SER A 111 0.10 11.67 9.37
C SER A 111 0.94 10.46 9.79
N GLY A 112 2.09 10.23 9.16
CA GLY A 112 2.97 9.11 9.44
C GLY A 112 3.48 9.11 10.88
N ARG A 113 3.86 10.29 11.39
CA ARG A 113 4.27 10.50 12.79
C ARG A 113 3.20 10.06 13.79
N ARG A 114 1.95 10.46 13.55
CA ARG A 114 0.80 10.01 14.35
C ARG A 114 0.60 8.49 14.32
N HIS A 115 0.86 7.83 13.18
CA HIS A 115 0.74 6.37 13.07
C HIS A 115 1.83 5.60 13.80
N ILE A 116 3.01 6.20 14.02
CA ILE A 116 4.13 5.57 14.75
C ILE A 116 4.28 6.08 16.19
N GLY A 117 3.39 6.96 16.65
CA GLY A 117 3.36 7.46 18.03
C GLY A 117 4.40 8.53 18.35
N ILE A 118 4.83 9.33 17.36
CA ILE A 118 5.83 10.41 17.50
C ILE A 118 5.20 11.78 17.21
#